data_AF-F2U930-F1
#
_entry.id   AF-F2U930-F1
#
_cell.length_a   1.000
_cell.length_b   1.000
_cell.length_c   1.000
_cell.angle_alpha   90.00
_cell.angle_beta   90.00
_cell.angle_gamma   90.00
#
_symmetry.space_group_name_H-M   'P 1'
#
loop_
_entity.id
_entity.type
_entity.pdbx_description
1 polymer ?
#
loop_
_entity_poly.entity_id
_entity_poly.type
_entity_poly.pdbx_seq_one_letter_code
_entity_poly.pdbx_strand_id
1 'polypeptide(L)'
;MATSGGSMAAVATRSVQGESYGALERSRPPRWQPGRQQQVRSQAHVAYQASVLGWQFDFETPESWLETQAIPDLREQLMEDGFLQINGVLTPRELKLYKRLYKAFLNGTIDSELHRHDLGSHQPAQTNEHENVMQIMWPSDYVKHLAQGAIHSRTALLARVLVGDEMTFDFDMLIAKGPHTNTAVPWHQDQAYWPDLPDTRALSFWVAIDEATPSNGCMQFVPGSHLAPLHPHVPASEGHHVLSTTQDIDDSKRCVIPLPAGSCTAHFGNTLHGTGGNTTDAWRRAFIVNYRPWAMVQFMRQRGFDHGRAGVNSAGESREHGQVV
;
A
#
# COMPACT_ATOMS: atom_id res chain seq x y z
N MET A 1 -57.07 41.63 -2.71
CA MET A 1 -56.70 42.16 -4.04
C MET A 1 -55.90 43.43 -3.82
N ALA A 2 -54.60 43.40 -4.09
CA ALA A 2 -53.76 44.60 -4.18
C ALA A 2 -52.70 44.32 -5.23
N THR A 3 -52.68 45.17 -6.25
CA THR A 3 -51.91 45.07 -7.48
C THR A 3 -50.58 45.80 -7.37
N SER A 4 -49.59 45.27 -8.10
CA SER A 4 -48.54 45.95 -8.88
C SER A 4 -47.47 46.81 -8.18
N GLY A 5 -46.21 46.54 -8.54
CA GLY A 5 -45.15 47.55 -8.54
C GLY A 5 -43.75 47.00 -8.29
N GLY A 6 -43.19 46.22 -9.22
CA GLY A 6 -41.79 45.78 -9.17
C GLY A 6 -40.80 46.89 -9.53
N SER A 7 -39.62 46.85 -8.93
CA SER A 7 -38.43 47.59 -9.36
C SER A 7 -37.24 46.63 -9.40
N MET A 8 -36.74 46.40 -10.61
CA MET A 8 -35.50 45.67 -10.88
C MET A 8 -34.30 46.61 -10.66
N ALA A 9 -33.32 46.17 -9.87
CA ALA A 9 -31.97 46.71 -9.91
C ALA A 9 -31.12 45.85 -10.84
N ALA A 10 -30.71 46.45 -11.96
CA ALA A 10 -29.82 45.88 -12.95
C ALA A 10 -28.38 45.80 -12.40
N VAL A 11 -27.79 44.60 -12.43
CA VAL A 11 -26.35 44.41 -12.28
C VAL A 11 -25.75 44.22 -13.66
N ALA A 12 -24.85 45.14 -14.01
CA ALA A 12 -24.21 45.24 -15.30
C ALA A 12 -23.35 44.02 -15.63
N THR A 13 -23.65 43.38 -16.76
CA THR A 13 -22.80 42.41 -17.44
C THR A 13 -21.65 43.16 -18.14
N ARG A 14 -20.42 42.96 -17.66
CA ARG A 14 -19.21 43.30 -18.44
C ARG A 14 -18.78 42.06 -19.22
N SER A 15 -19.03 42.11 -20.52
CA SER A 15 -18.40 41.26 -21.53
C SER A 15 -16.91 41.55 -21.57
N VAL A 16 -16.08 40.56 -21.23
CA VAL A 16 -14.68 40.55 -21.64
C VAL A 16 -14.58 39.66 -22.87
N GLN A 17 -14.16 40.30 -23.96
CA GLN A 17 -13.93 39.70 -25.27
C GLN A 17 -12.80 38.67 -25.19
N GLY A 18 -12.92 37.64 -26.02
CA GLY A 18 -12.10 36.44 -25.98
C GLY A 18 -10.63 36.68 -26.28
N GLU A 19 -9.79 36.14 -25.40
CA GLU A 19 -8.44 35.74 -25.74
C GLU A 19 -8.48 34.30 -26.25
N SER A 20 -8.06 34.13 -27.50
CA SER A 20 -7.90 32.84 -28.15
C SER A 20 -6.83 32.03 -27.42
N TYR A 21 -7.23 30.96 -26.73
CA TYR A 21 -6.31 29.91 -26.32
C TYR A 21 -5.79 29.23 -27.59
N GLY A 22 -4.54 29.56 -27.95
CA GLY A 22 -3.80 28.87 -28.99
C GLY A 22 -3.78 27.38 -28.72
N ALA A 23 -4.09 26.59 -29.76
CA ALA A 23 -3.98 25.14 -29.72
C ALA A 23 -2.55 24.75 -29.32
N LEU A 24 -2.40 24.21 -28.11
CA LEU A 24 -1.21 23.45 -27.73
C LEU A 24 -1.22 22.18 -28.58
N GLU A 25 -0.45 22.21 -29.66
CA GLU A 25 -0.07 21.02 -30.40
C GLU A 25 0.43 19.96 -29.41
N ARG A 26 -0.20 18.79 -29.43
CA ARG A 26 0.26 17.61 -28.71
C ARG A 26 1.61 17.21 -29.29
N SER A 27 2.70 17.75 -28.73
CA SER A 27 4.06 17.32 -29.06
C SER A 27 4.16 15.83 -28.74
N ARG A 28 4.42 15.00 -29.75
CA ARG A 28 4.72 13.58 -29.58
C ARG A 28 5.85 13.43 -28.55
N PRO A 29 5.77 12.46 -27.61
CA PRO A 29 6.85 12.23 -26.67
C PRO A 29 8.14 11.89 -27.44
N PRO A 30 9.31 12.32 -26.93
CA PRO A 30 10.58 12.09 -27.60
C PRO A 30 10.82 10.59 -27.79
N ARG A 31 11.19 10.22 -29.02
CA ARG A 31 11.59 8.86 -29.40
C ARG A 31 12.85 8.51 -28.60
N TRP A 32 12.73 7.57 -27.68
CA TRP A 32 13.83 7.09 -26.83
C TRP A 32 14.99 6.56 -27.70
N GLN A 33 16.20 7.05 -27.41
CA GLN A 33 17.45 6.54 -27.97
C GLN A 33 18.18 5.75 -26.86
N PRO A 34 18.58 4.49 -27.09
CA PRO A 34 19.31 3.71 -26.11
C PRO A 34 20.75 4.25 -26.01
N GLY A 35 21.14 4.78 -24.85
CA GLY A 35 22.53 5.20 -24.67
C GLY A 35 22.86 5.97 -23.39
N ARG A 36 22.80 5.30 -22.24
CA ARG A 36 23.81 5.38 -21.16
C ARG A 36 23.42 4.43 -20.04
N GLN A 37 24.12 3.31 -19.99
CA GLN A 37 24.12 2.36 -18.87
C GLN A 37 24.41 3.13 -17.57
N GLN A 38 23.41 3.27 -16.70
CA GLN A 38 23.71 3.37 -15.27
C GLN A 38 24.12 1.97 -14.83
N GLN A 39 25.36 1.87 -14.34
CA GLN A 39 25.97 0.64 -13.89
C GLN A 39 25.02 -0.13 -12.96
N VAL A 40 24.50 -1.25 -13.46
CA VAL A 40 24.02 -2.35 -12.64
C VAL A 40 25.17 -2.73 -11.73
N ARG A 41 25.04 -2.45 -10.43
CA ARG A 41 26.04 -2.92 -9.44
C ARG A 41 26.10 -4.43 -9.55
N SER A 42 27.27 -4.95 -9.90
CA SER A 42 27.52 -6.37 -10.14
C SER A 42 27.16 -7.25 -8.94
N GLN A 43 26.64 -8.45 -9.24
CA GLN A 43 26.19 -9.53 -8.34
C GLN A 43 27.06 -9.79 -7.09
N ALA A 44 28.36 -9.47 -7.11
CA ALA A 44 29.26 -9.61 -5.98
C ALA A 44 28.96 -8.70 -4.77
N HIS A 45 28.24 -7.58 -4.96
CA HIS A 45 27.99 -6.63 -3.87
C HIS A 45 26.84 -7.03 -2.94
N VAL A 46 25.90 -7.86 -3.43
CA VAL A 46 24.77 -8.37 -2.63
C VAL A 46 25.22 -9.50 -1.71
N ALA A 47 26.14 -10.35 -2.16
CA ALA A 47 26.66 -11.49 -1.39
C ALA A 47 27.53 -11.08 -0.18
N TYR A 48 28.15 -9.89 -0.18
CA TYR A 48 29.12 -9.49 0.84
C TYR A 48 28.51 -8.76 2.06
N GLN A 49 27.28 -8.21 1.98
CA GLN A 49 26.72 -7.36 3.04
C GLN A 49 25.70 -8.02 4.01
N ALA A 50 25.41 -9.32 3.85
CA ALA A 50 24.47 -10.04 4.72
C ALA A 50 25.04 -10.44 6.11
N SER A 51 26.31 -10.18 6.38
CA SER A 51 27.03 -10.75 7.54
C SER A 51 26.85 -10.00 8.87
N VAL A 52 26.16 -8.85 8.89
CA VAL A 52 25.98 -8.08 10.14
C VAL A 52 24.59 -8.28 10.77
N LEU A 53 23.76 -9.15 10.20
CA LEU A 53 22.62 -9.81 10.87
C LEU A 53 22.50 -11.32 10.58
N GLY A 54 23.42 -11.92 9.79
CA GLY A 54 23.41 -13.36 9.52
C GLY A 54 22.22 -13.84 8.67
N TRP A 55 21.71 -13.00 7.77
CA TRP A 55 20.68 -13.42 6.82
C TRP A 55 21.26 -14.51 5.91
N GLN A 56 20.84 -15.76 6.16
CA GLN A 56 21.08 -16.87 5.26
C GLN A 56 19.81 -17.07 4.46
N PHE A 57 19.86 -16.69 3.19
CA PHE A 57 18.80 -16.92 2.23
C PHE A 57 18.88 -18.37 1.76
N ASP A 58 17.71 -19.01 1.64
CA ASP A 58 17.64 -20.41 1.17
C ASP A 58 17.73 -20.51 -0.36
N PHE A 59 17.54 -19.40 -1.08
CA PHE A 59 17.80 -19.29 -2.51
C PHE A 59 19.18 -18.66 -2.75
N GLU A 60 19.86 -19.11 -3.81
CA GLU A 60 21.18 -18.57 -4.21
C GLU A 60 21.08 -17.06 -4.52
N THR A 61 19.98 -16.65 -5.16
CA THR A 61 19.66 -15.25 -5.48
C THR A 61 18.14 -15.02 -5.52
N PRO A 62 17.64 -13.77 -5.31
CA PRO A 62 16.24 -13.42 -5.57
C PRO A 62 15.78 -13.72 -7.01
N GLU A 63 16.68 -13.63 -7.98
CA GLU A 63 16.41 -13.94 -9.40
C GLU A 63 16.12 -15.43 -9.62
N SER A 64 16.91 -16.31 -9.00
CA SER A 64 16.66 -17.77 -9.05
C SER A 64 15.29 -18.16 -8.48
N TRP A 65 14.80 -17.42 -7.49
CA TRP A 65 13.44 -17.57 -7.00
C TRP A 65 12.40 -17.07 -8.02
N LEU A 66 12.66 -15.94 -8.67
CA LEU A 66 11.74 -15.35 -9.65
C LEU A 66 11.50 -16.29 -10.85
N GLU A 67 12.51 -17.05 -11.27
CA GLU A 67 12.41 -18.07 -12.32
C GLU A 67 11.42 -19.19 -11.98
N THR A 68 11.09 -19.39 -10.71
CA THR A 68 10.07 -20.37 -10.27
C THR A 68 8.63 -19.87 -10.42
N GLN A 69 8.46 -18.59 -10.77
CA GLN A 69 7.16 -17.94 -10.86
C GLN A 69 6.68 -17.87 -12.31
N ALA A 70 5.39 -18.10 -12.55
CA ALA A 70 4.76 -17.99 -13.87
C ALA A 70 4.48 -16.51 -14.22
N ILE A 71 5.54 -15.72 -14.44
CA ILE A 71 5.44 -14.26 -14.61
C ILE A 71 4.43 -13.81 -15.68
N PRO A 72 4.33 -14.43 -16.88
CA PRO A 72 3.33 -14.04 -17.87
C PRO A 72 1.90 -14.13 -17.34
N ASP A 73 1.54 -15.27 -16.73
CA ASP A 73 0.20 -15.52 -16.18
C ASP A 73 -0.11 -14.58 -15.02
N LEU A 74 0.88 -14.35 -14.14
CA LEU A 74 0.75 -13.39 -13.04
C LEU A 74 0.52 -11.97 -13.56
N ARG A 75 1.24 -11.55 -14.60
CA ARG A 75 1.05 -10.21 -15.18
C ARG A 75 -0.33 -10.07 -15.79
N GLU A 76 -0.80 -11.05 -16.56
CA GLU A 76 -2.13 -11.04 -17.15
C GLU A 76 -3.22 -10.92 -16.07
N GLN A 77 -3.15 -11.77 -15.05
CA GLN A 77 -4.09 -11.72 -13.92
C GLN A 77 -4.06 -10.37 -13.20
N LEU A 78 -2.87 -9.82 -12.91
CA LEU A 78 -2.78 -8.51 -12.23
C LEU A 78 -3.49 -7.41 -13.02
N MET A 79 -3.33 -7.42 -14.35
CA MET A 79 -3.89 -6.38 -15.21
C MET A 79 -5.42 -6.53 -15.34
N GLU A 80 -5.93 -7.75 -15.35
CA GLU A 80 -7.37 -8.05 -15.43
C GLU A 80 -8.10 -7.84 -14.10
N ASP A 81 -7.58 -8.43 -13.02
CA ASP A 81 -8.27 -8.46 -11.72
C ASP A 81 -7.89 -7.28 -10.81
N GLY A 82 -6.71 -6.70 -11.02
CA GLY A 82 -6.13 -5.65 -10.16
C GLY A 82 -5.45 -6.20 -8.92
N PHE A 83 -5.46 -7.52 -8.73
CA PHE A 83 -4.74 -8.21 -7.67
C PHE A 83 -4.36 -9.62 -8.11
N LEU A 84 -3.47 -10.26 -7.36
CA LEU A 84 -3.13 -11.67 -7.55
C LEU A 84 -2.56 -12.29 -6.28
N GLN A 85 -2.43 -13.62 -6.31
CA GLN A 85 -1.79 -14.42 -5.26
C GLN A 85 -0.45 -14.98 -5.76
N ILE A 86 0.59 -14.90 -4.92
CA ILE A 86 1.92 -15.47 -5.19
C ILE A 86 2.32 -16.36 -4.03
N ASN A 87 2.62 -17.62 -4.32
CA ASN A 87 3.00 -18.59 -3.29
C ASN A 87 4.51 -18.66 -3.10
N GLY A 88 4.94 -18.89 -1.86
CA GLY A 88 6.34 -19.19 -1.55
C GLY A 88 7.29 -18.01 -1.71
N VAL A 89 6.84 -16.78 -1.42
CA VAL A 89 7.71 -15.59 -1.33
C VAL A 89 8.76 -15.75 -0.23
N LEU A 90 8.45 -16.48 0.84
CA LEU A 90 9.38 -16.86 1.89
C LEU A 90 9.51 -18.37 1.98
N THR A 91 10.75 -18.83 2.11
CA THR A 91 11.04 -20.20 2.54
C THR A 91 10.66 -20.43 3.99
N PRO A 92 10.51 -21.69 4.45
CA PRO A 92 10.27 -21.99 5.85
C PRO A 92 11.30 -21.38 6.81
N ARG A 93 12.57 -21.29 6.40
CA ARG A 93 13.63 -20.71 7.21
C ARG A 93 13.49 -19.19 7.33
N GLU A 94 13.26 -18.51 6.22
CA GLU A 94 13.06 -17.06 6.19
C GLU A 94 11.77 -16.68 6.93
N LEU A 95 10.69 -17.45 6.76
CA LEU A 95 9.46 -17.28 7.52
C LEU A 95 9.72 -17.33 9.03
N LYS A 96 10.56 -18.27 9.49
CA LYS A 96 10.96 -18.35 10.91
C LYS A 96 11.72 -17.10 11.36
N LEU A 97 12.50 -16.46 10.49
CA LEU A 97 13.18 -15.18 10.79
C LEU A 97 12.16 -14.05 10.94
N TYR A 98 11.27 -13.87 9.96
CA TYR A 98 10.23 -12.84 10.01
C TYR A 98 9.28 -13.04 11.20
N LYS A 99 8.95 -14.28 11.58
CA LYS A 99 8.17 -14.57 12.81
C LYS A 99 8.88 -14.13 14.09
N ARG A 100 10.21 -14.29 14.17
CA ARG A 100 11.01 -13.81 15.31
C ARG A 100 11.06 -12.28 15.34
N LEU A 101 11.24 -11.66 14.18
CA LEU A 101 11.24 -10.21 14.06
C LEU A 101 9.90 -9.62 14.51
N TYR A 102 8.79 -10.20 14.05
CA TYR A 102 7.45 -9.80 14.48
C TYR A 102 7.27 -9.90 15.99
N LYS A 103 7.76 -10.98 16.61
CA LYS A 103 7.69 -11.14 18.06
C LYS A 103 8.47 -10.04 18.78
N ALA A 104 9.63 -9.64 18.26
CA ALA A 104 10.46 -8.58 18.83
C ALA A 104 9.79 -7.19 18.75
N PHE A 105 9.06 -6.89 17.68
CA PHE A 105 8.23 -5.69 17.61
C PHE A 105 7.03 -5.77 18.58
N LEU A 106 6.31 -6.89 18.57
CA LEU A 106 5.09 -7.07 19.38
C LEU A 106 5.37 -6.92 20.88
N ASN A 107 6.46 -7.51 21.37
CA ASN A 107 6.83 -7.49 22.78
C ASN A 107 7.70 -6.28 23.19
N GLY A 108 7.95 -5.33 22.29
CA GLY A 108 8.74 -4.13 22.56
C GLY A 108 10.25 -4.36 22.69
N THR A 109 10.78 -5.53 22.31
CA THR A 109 12.24 -5.73 22.23
C THR A 109 12.86 -4.80 21.18
N ILE A 110 12.12 -4.54 20.10
CA ILE A 110 12.40 -3.44 19.18
C ILE A 110 11.44 -2.31 19.55
N ASP A 111 11.98 -1.20 20.00
CA ASP A 111 11.21 0.02 20.22
C ASP A 111 10.83 0.63 18.88
N SER A 112 9.53 0.67 18.62
CA SER A 112 8.93 1.24 17.41
C SER A 112 7.79 2.20 17.73
N GLU A 113 7.78 2.79 18.94
CA GLU A 113 6.68 3.65 19.41
C GLU A 113 6.42 4.82 18.46
N LEU A 114 7.48 5.38 17.86
CA LEU A 114 7.42 6.51 16.93
C LEU A 114 6.53 6.26 15.70
N HIS A 115 6.40 4.99 15.27
CA HIS A 115 5.65 4.58 14.08
C HIS A 115 4.57 3.54 14.36
N ARG A 116 4.24 3.28 15.63
CA ARG A 116 3.26 2.26 16.04
C ARG A 116 1.90 2.89 16.30
N HIS A 117 0.85 2.33 15.69
CA HIS A 117 -0.53 2.79 15.81
C HIS A 117 -1.52 1.64 15.96
N ASP A 118 -2.67 1.91 16.56
CA ASP A 118 -3.84 1.05 16.42
C ASP A 118 -4.68 1.52 15.21
N LEU A 119 -4.51 0.83 14.08
CA LEU A 119 -5.32 1.01 12.88
C LEU A 119 -6.80 0.66 13.15
N GLY A 120 -7.06 -0.21 14.12
CA GLY A 120 -8.41 -0.60 14.53
C GLY A 120 -9.06 0.34 15.54
N SER A 121 -8.43 1.47 15.88
CA SER A 121 -8.92 2.43 16.88
C SER A 121 -10.26 3.08 16.52
N HIS A 122 -10.69 2.96 15.27
CA HIS A 122 -12.01 3.42 14.80
C HIS A 122 -13.18 2.62 15.44
N GLN A 123 -12.87 1.51 16.11
CA GLN A 123 -13.82 0.73 16.92
C GLN A 123 -13.33 0.70 18.38
N PRO A 124 -14.24 0.50 19.35
CA PRO A 124 -13.84 0.29 20.75
C PRO A 124 -12.82 -0.84 20.86
N ALA A 125 -11.91 -0.75 21.83
CA ALA A 125 -10.96 -1.82 22.11
C ALA A 125 -11.72 -3.13 22.36
N GLN A 126 -11.38 -4.17 21.61
CA GLN A 126 -12.04 -5.48 21.68
C GLN A 126 -11.40 -6.37 22.76
N THR A 127 -10.17 -6.04 23.17
CA THR A 127 -9.44 -6.70 24.26
C THR A 127 -8.70 -5.66 25.09
N ASN A 128 -8.29 -6.02 26.31
CA ASN A 128 -7.41 -5.17 27.14
C ASN A 128 -5.92 -5.48 26.95
N GLU A 129 -5.58 -6.49 26.14
CA GLU A 129 -4.21 -7.01 26.04
C GLU A 129 -3.45 -6.44 24.83
N HIS A 130 -4.16 -6.21 23.72
CA HIS A 130 -3.57 -5.84 22.44
C HIS A 130 -4.43 -4.82 21.70
N GLU A 131 -3.79 -4.04 20.82
CA GLU A 131 -4.46 -3.17 19.85
C GLU A 131 -5.45 -3.96 18.99
N ASN A 132 -6.52 -3.30 18.54
CA ASN A 132 -7.50 -3.91 17.66
C ASN A 132 -6.85 -4.38 16.35
N VAL A 133 -6.03 -3.51 15.75
CA VAL A 133 -5.17 -3.82 14.62
C VAL A 133 -3.85 -3.07 14.79
N MET A 134 -2.82 -3.74 15.31
CA MET A 134 -1.50 -3.14 15.44
C MET A 134 -0.91 -2.88 14.06
N GLN A 135 -0.48 -1.63 13.83
CA GLN A 135 0.26 -1.20 12.67
C GLN A 135 1.62 -0.63 13.11
N ILE A 136 2.68 -0.94 12.38
CA ILE A 136 3.98 -0.28 12.51
C ILE A 136 4.43 0.17 11.14
N MET A 137 4.57 1.47 10.93
CA MET A 137 5.14 2.03 9.70
C MET A 137 6.67 1.97 9.74
N TRP A 138 7.32 1.87 8.58
CA TRP A 138 8.77 1.88 8.45
C TRP A 138 9.54 0.86 9.34
N PRO A 139 9.08 -0.40 9.49
CA PRO A 139 9.81 -1.41 10.26
C PRO A 139 11.26 -1.61 9.79
N SER A 140 11.55 -1.33 8.51
CA SER A 140 12.91 -1.41 7.97
C SER A 140 13.87 -0.35 8.47
N ASP A 141 13.40 0.76 9.04
CA ASP A 141 14.25 1.78 9.65
C ASP A 141 14.78 1.36 11.03
N TYR A 142 14.09 0.43 11.70
CA TYR A 142 14.47 -0.09 13.02
C TYR A 142 15.43 -1.27 12.98
N VAL A 143 15.48 -1.97 11.85
CA VAL A 143 16.20 -3.24 11.72
C VAL A 143 17.18 -3.12 10.57
N LYS A 144 18.46 -3.06 10.94
CA LYS A 144 19.56 -2.98 9.98
C LYS A 144 19.38 -4.04 8.89
N HIS A 145 19.51 -3.66 7.64
CA HIS A 145 19.41 -4.57 6.49
C HIS A 145 18.06 -5.24 6.24
N LEU A 146 16.99 -4.91 6.97
CA LEU A 146 15.68 -5.50 6.71
C LEU A 146 15.18 -5.19 5.29
N ALA A 147 15.43 -3.97 4.80
CA ALA A 147 15.13 -3.57 3.43
C ALA A 147 15.92 -4.32 2.34
N GLN A 148 16.93 -5.12 2.72
CA GLN A 148 17.63 -6.04 1.82
C GLN A 148 17.19 -7.50 2.03
N GLY A 149 16.20 -7.74 2.88
CA GLY A 149 15.68 -9.06 3.20
C GLY A 149 14.91 -9.72 2.05
N ALA A 150 14.45 -10.94 2.30
CA ALA A 150 13.79 -11.78 1.30
C ALA A 150 12.50 -11.14 0.75
N ILE A 151 11.69 -10.51 1.62
CA ILE A 151 10.47 -9.83 1.19
C ILE A 151 10.80 -8.71 0.21
N HIS A 152 11.62 -7.73 0.62
CA HIS A 152 11.95 -6.56 -0.21
C HIS A 152 12.64 -6.96 -1.51
N SER A 153 13.65 -7.84 -1.46
CA SER A 153 14.39 -8.24 -2.66
C SER A 153 13.51 -8.93 -3.70
N ARG A 154 12.68 -9.89 -3.30
CA ARG A 154 11.79 -10.64 -4.22
C ARG A 154 10.63 -9.82 -4.73
N THR A 155 9.98 -9.05 -3.86
CA THR A 155 8.86 -8.19 -4.26
C THR A 155 9.30 -7.00 -5.11
N ALA A 156 10.53 -6.49 -4.95
CA ALA A 156 11.09 -5.48 -5.84
C ALA A 156 11.28 -6.01 -7.26
N LEU A 157 11.77 -7.24 -7.40
CA LEU A 157 11.85 -7.90 -8.71
C LEU A 157 10.46 -8.11 -9.32
N LEU A 158 9.51 -8.63 -8.53
CA LEU A 158 8.11 -8.78 -8.97
C LEU A 158 7.51 -7.45 -9.43
N ALA A 159 7.66 -6.37 -8.66
CA ALA A 159 7.13 -5.06 -9.04
C ALA A 159 7.64 -4.64 -10.42
N ARG A 160 8.94 -4.85 -10.68
CA ARG A 160 9.55 -4.51 -11.96
C ARG A 160 9.04 -5.38 -13.11
N VAL A 161 9.04 -6.69 -12.94
CA VAL A 161 8.61 -7.60 -14.00
C VAL A 161 7.10 -7.65 -14.18
N LEU A 162 6.29 -7.23 -13.21
CA LEU A 162 4.84 -7.17 -13.37
C LEU A 162 4.38 -5.82 -13.93
N VAL A 163 5.01 -4.70 -13.54
CA VAL A 163 4.48 -3.36 -13.81
C VAL A 163 5.44 -2.49 -14.63
N GLY A 164 6.74 -2.47 -14.30
CA GLY A 164 7.74 -1.69 -15.05
C GLY A 164 9.08 -1.51 -14.33
N ASP A 165 10.17 -1.40 -15.08
CA ASP A 165 11.54 -1.33 -14.55
C ASP A 165 11.78 -0.14 -13.61
N GLU A 166 11.01 0.94 -13.74
CA GLU A 166 11.06 2.14 -12.91
C GLU A 166 10.44 1.96 -11.52
N MET A 167 9.83 0.81 -11.24
CA MET A 167 9.25 0.51 -9.93
C MET A 167 10.36 0.49 -8.86
N THR A 168 10.17 1.31 -7.83
CA THR A 168 11.06 1.45 -6.70
C THR A 168 10.29 1.31 -5.40
N PHE A 169 10.98 0.83 -4.37
CA PHE A 169 10.47 0.80 -3.00
C PHE A 169 10.07 2.22 -2.56
N ASP A 170 8.89 2.34 -1.97
CA ASP A 170 8.39 3.59 -1.41
C ASP A 170 8.33 3.54 0.11
N PHE A 171 7.65 2.54 0.69
CA PHE A 171 7.58 2.33 2.15
C PHE A 171 7.20 0.89 2.49
N ASP A 172 7.41 0.50 3.75
CA ASP A 172 6.93 -0.75 4.31
C ASP A 172 6.17 -0.55 5.63
N MET A 173 5.41 -1.57 6.00
CA MET A 173 4.63 -1.59 7.23
C MET A 173 4.37 -3.03 7.71
N LEU A 174 4.11 -3.15 9.00
CA LEU A 174 3.62 -4.37 9.64
C LEU A 174 2.15 -4.16 10.00
N ILE A 175 1.31 -5.14 9.75
CA ILE A 175 -0.04 -5.20 10.33
C ILE A 175 -0.21 -6.51 11.08
N ALA A 176 -0.75 -6.45 12.29
CA ALA A 176 -1.11 -7.63 13.07
C ALA A 176 -2.52 -7.50 13.65
N LYS A 177 -3.30 -8.58 13.53
CA LYS A 177 -4.54 -8.76 14.28
C LYS A 177 -4.30 -9.76 15.38
N GLY A 178 -4.48 -9.33 16.63
CA GLY A 178 -4.40 -10.21 17.80
C GLY A 178 -5.57 -11.20 17.84
N PRO A 179 -5.49 -12.25 18.68
CA PRO A 179 -6.61 -13.14 18.94
C PRO A 179 -7.85 -12.36 19.37
N HIS A 180 -9.02 -12.77 18.87
CA HIS A 180 -10.34 -12.20 19.18
C HIS A 180 -10.48 -10.67 19.03
N THR A 181 -9.57 -9.98 18.35
CA THR A 181 -9.71 -8.53 18.17
C THR A 181 -10.84 -8.18 17.22
N ASN A 182 -11.38 -9.12 16.44
CA ASN A 182 -12.59 -9.04 15.59
C ASN A 182 -12.83 -7.73 14.80
N THR A 183 -11.79 -6.92 14.61
CA THR A 183 -11.91 -5.57 14.03
C THR A 183 -11.60 -5.68 12.55
N ALA A 184 -12.57 -5.38 11.69
CA ALA A 184 -12.37 -5.35 10.24
C ALA A 184 -11.52 -4.14 9.81
N VAL A 185 -10.83 -4.25 8.67
CA VAL A 185 -10.39 -3.07 7.92
C VAL A 185 -11.42 -2.88 6.82
N PRO A 186 -12.14 -1.75 6.79
CA PRO A 186 -13.25 -1.54 5.87
C PRO A 186 -12.80 -1.53 4.42
N TRP A 187 -13.75 -1.61 3.49
CA TRP A 187 -13.48 -1.48 2.07
C TRP A 187 -12.86 -0.13 1.75
N HIS A 188 -11.72 -0.15 1.06
CA HIS A 188 -11.01 1.05 0.65
C HIS A 188 -10.15 0.80 -0.59
N GLN A 189 -9.58 1.88 -1.10
CA GLN A 189 -8.53 1.87 -2.13
C GLN A 189 -7.34 2.59 -1.51
N ASP A 190 -6.14 1.99 -1.57
CA ASP A 190 -4.97 2.60 -0.97
C ASP A 190 -4.68 3.99 -1.59
N GLN A 191 -5.07 4.19 -2.86
CA GLN A 191 -5.00 5.45 -3.58
C GLN A 191 -5.63 6.64 -2.85
N ALA A 192 -6.61 6.40 -1.98
CA ALA A 192 -7.25 7.44 -1.18
C ALA A 192 -6.38 8.03 -0.07
N TYR A 193 -5.29 7.36 0.32
CA TYR A 193 -4.40 7.84 1.39
C TYR A 193 -3.33 8.82 0.93
N TRP A 194 -3.14 8.99 -0.39
CA TRP A 194 -2.09 9.85 -0.94
C TRP A 194 -2.68 11.03 -1.72
N PRO A 195 -1.86 12.05 -2.03
CA PRO A 195 -2.26 13.11 -2.95
C PRO A 195 -2.76 12.54 -4.28
N ASP A 196 -3.53 13.34 -5.03
CA ASP A 196 -3.86 12.98 -6.40
C ASP A 196 -2.58 12.86 -7.24
N LEU A 197 -2.43 11.72 -7.91
CA LEU A 197 -1.22 11.33 -8.61
C LEU A 197 -1.57 11.01 -10.07
N PRO A 198 -0.81 11.55 -11.04
CA PRO A 198 -1.07 11.31 -12.46
C PRO A 198 -0.78 9.86 -12.91
N ASP A 199 -0.04 9.11 -12.09
CA ASP A 199 0.30 7.71 -12.33
C ASP A 199 -0.35 6.85 -11.24
N THR A 200 -1.08 5.80 -11.64
CA THR A 200 -1.85 4.93 -10.75
C THR A 200 -1.17 3.58 -10.52
N ARG A 201 0.04 3.37 -11.03
CA ARG A 201 0.77 2.09 -10.99
C ARG A 201 1.42 1.78 -9.63
N ALA A 202 0.86 2.28 -8.53
CA ALA A 202 1.25 1.86 -7.19
C ALA A 202 0.91 0.39 -6.99
N LEU A 203 1.85 -0.41 -6.47
CA LEU A 203 1.70 -1.84 -6.26
C LEU A 203 2.11 -2.20 -4.82
N SER A 204 1.16 -2.77 -4.09
CA SER A 204 1.33 -3.23 -2.70
C SER A 204 1.48 -4.74 -2.69
N PHE A 205 2.43 -5.27 -1.92
CA PHE A 205 2.51 -6.70 -1.63
C PHE A 205 2.22 -6.94 -0.17
N TRP A 206 1.18 -7.72 0.12
CA TRP A 206 0.80 -8.13 1.46
C TRP A 206 1.32 -9.55 1.70
N VAL A 207 2.40 -9.69 2.46
CA VAL A 207 3.05 -10.99 2.72
C VAL A 207 2.55 -11.58 4.03
N ALA A 208 1.91 -12.75 3.95
CA ALA A 208 1.40 -13.48 5.10
C ALA A 208 2.56 -14.04 5.94
N ILE A 209 2.68 -13.60 7.19
CA ILE A 209 3.66 -14.19 8.14
C ILE A 209 3.05 -15.36 8.90
N ASP A 210 1.74 -15.35 9.09
CA ASP A 210 0.95 -16.50 9.53
C ASP A 210 0.04 -16.97 8.41
N GLU A 211 -0.56 -18.14 8.57
CA GLU A 211 -1.62 -18.57 7.67
C GLU A 211 -2.79 -17.59 7.77
N ALA A 212 -3.26 -17.09 6.63
CA ALA A 212 -4.40 -16.18 6.54
C ALA A 212 -5.63 -16.96 6.08
N THR A 213 -6.69 -16.91 6.87
CA THR A 213 -7.96 -17.59 6.64
C THR A 213 -9.10 -16.57 6.69
N PRO A 214 -10.31 -16.92 6.19
CA PRO A 214 -11.46 -16.04 6.33
C PRO A 214 -11.80 -15.68 7.78
N SER A 215 -11.59 -16.61 8.73
CA SER A 215 -11.89 -16.41 10.15
C SER A 215 -10.87 -15.55 10.90
N ASN A 216 -9.63 -15.44 10.41
CA ASN A 216 -8.60 -14.59 11.01
C ASN A 216 -8.34 -13.28 10.24
N GLY A 217 -9.16 -13.00 9.23
CA GLY A 217 -9.13 -11.75 8.49
C GLY A 217 -8.07 -11.72 7.38
N CYS A 218 -8.12 -12.71 6.48
CA CYS A 218 -7.40 -12.66 5.20
C CYS A 218 -7.91 -11.54 4.29
N MET A 219 -7.15 -11.25 3.23
CA MET A 219 -7.47 -10.20 2.26
C MET A 219 -8.71 -10.56 1.45
N GLN A 220 -9.47 -9.51 1.12
CA GLN A 220 -10.64 -9.59 0.25
C GLN A 220 -10.52 -8.49 -0.80
N PHE A 221 -10.91 -8.78 -2.04
CA PHE A 221 -10.81 -7.88 -3.18
C PHE A 221 -12.09 -7.86 -4.01
N VAL A 222 -12.26 -6.83 -4.82
CA VAL A 222 -13.25 -6.81 -5.91
C VAL A 222 -12.48 -6.86 -7.25
N PRO A 223 -12.55 -7.96 -8.01
CA PRO A 223 -11.87 -8.07 -9.30
C PRO A 223 -12.25 -6.95 -10.28
N GLY A 224 -11.26 -6.41 -10.98
CA GLY A 224 -11.42 -5.36 -11.99
C GLY A 224 -11.70 -3.96 -11.43
N SER A 225 -11.81 -3.81 -10.10
CA SER A 225 -12.15 -2.53 -9.47
C SER A 225 -11.09 -1.43 -9.68
N HIS A 226 -9.83 -1.81 -9.92
CA HIS A 226 -8.75 -0.86 -10.21
C HIS A 226 -8.93 -0.09 -11.53
N LEU A 227 -9.77 -0.60 -12.43
CA LEU A 227 -10.09 0.04 -13.72
C LEU A 227 -11.14 1.15 -13.58
N ALA A 228 -11.87 1.19 -12.46
CA ALA A 228 -12.82 2.26 -12.16
C ALA A 228 -12.10 3.48 -11.57
N PRO A 229 -12.66 4.69 -11.65
CA PRO A 229 -12.16 5.83 -10.91
C PRO A 229 -12.08 5.56 -9.40
N LEU A 230 -11.22 6.31 -8.69
CA LEU A 230 -11.16 6.30 -7.24
C LEU A 230 -12.54 6.61 -6.65
N HIS A 231 -13.04 5.76 -5.76
CA HIS A 231 -14.28 6.02 -5.05
C HIS A 231 -14.11 7.20 -4.08
N PRO A 232 -15.19 7.85 -3.64
CA PRO A 232 -15.13 8.77 -2.51
C PRO A 232 -14.84 8.00 -1.20
N HIS A 233 -13.89 8.50 -0.40
CA HIS A 233 -13.54 7.94 0.90
C HIS A 233 -13.73 8.96 2.02
N VAL A 234 -14.09 8.44 3.19
CA VAL A 234 -14.18 9.21 4.45
C VAL A 234 -13.51 8.44 5.57
N PRO A 235 -13.08 9.12 6.66
CA PRO A 235 -12.70 8.43 7.89
C PRO A 235 -13.76 7.44 8.35
N ALA A 236 -13.36 6.22 8.69
CA ALA A 236 -14.25 5.16 9.18
C ALA A 236 -14.93 5.54 10.50
N SER A 237 -14.31 6.44 11.27
CA SER A 237 -14.91 7.16 12.38
C SER A 237 -14.21 8.52 12.57
N GLU A 238 -14.90 9.44 13.24
CA GLU A 238 -14.42 10.82 13.44
C GLU A 238 -13.09 10.85 14.20
N GLY A 239 -12.08 11.52 13.62
CA GLY A 239 -10.75 11.65 14.22
C GLY A 239 -9.80 10.47 13.98
N HIS A 240 -10.21 9.47 13.19
CA HIS A 240 -9.37 8.30 12.87
C HIS A 240 -8.87 8.34 11.42
N HIS A 241 -7.69 7.75 11.19
CA HIS A 241 -7.02 7.79 9.89
C HIS A 241 -7.46 6.69 8.93
N VAL A 242 -8.14 5.63 9.40
CA VAL A 242 -8.66 4.57 8.52
C VAL A 242 -9.73 5.13 7.61
N LEU A 243 -9.60 4.90 6.32
CA LEU A 243 -10.59 5.31 5.33
C LEU A 243 -11.55 4.17 4.99
N SER A 244 -12.80 4.52 4.76
CA SER A 244 -13.83 3.67 4.16
C SER A 244 -14.38 4.35 2.92
N THR A 245 -14.58 3.57 1.86
CA THR A 245 -15.39 4.02 0.72
C THR A 245 -16.82 4.32 1.19
N THR A 246 -17.43 5.39 0.69
CA THR A 246 -18.86 5.67 0.88
C THR A 246 -19.72 5.08 -0.23
N GLN A 247 -19.10 4.61 -1.31
CA GLN A 247 -19.78 3.95 -2.39
C GLN A 247 -20.11 2.50 -2.02
N ASP A 248 -21.34 2.08 -2.33
CA ASP A 248 -21.81 0.72 -2.11
C ASP A 248 -20.99 -0.29 -2.91
N ILE A 249 -20.54 -1.33 -2.22
CA ILE A 249 -19.80 -2.43 -2.81
C ILE A 249 -20.76 -3.59 -3.08
N ASP A 250 -20.77 -4.06 -4.32
CA ASP A 250 -21.47 -5.28 -4.69
C ASP A 250 -20.75 -6.48 -4.08
N ASP A 251 -21.20 -6.89 -2.90
CA ASP A 251 -20.61 -7.99 -2.12
C ASP A 251 -20.64 -9.33 -2.87
N SER A 252 -21.49 -9.48 -3.90
CA SER A 252 -21.50 -10.68 -4.75
C SER A 252 -20.23 -10.83 -5.60
N LYS A 253 -19.49 -9.73 -5.82
CA LYS A 253 -18.21 -9.70 -6.54
C LYS A 253 -16.99 -9.89 -5.63
N ARG A 254 -17.20 -10.00 -4.31
CA ARG A 254 -16.12 -10.16 -3.34
C ARG A 254 -15.36 -11.47 -3.59
N CYS A 255 -14.05 -11.35 -3.78
CA CYS A 255 -13.12 -12.47 -3.80
C CYS A 255 -12.33 -12.51 -2.49
N VAL A 256 -12.46 -13.61 -1.72
CA VAL A 256 -11.74 -13.82 -0.45
C VAL A 256 -10.50 -14.66 -0.73
N ILE A 257 -9.32 -14.23 -0.25
CA ILE A 257 -8.02 -14.84 -0.59
C ILE A 257 -7.37 -15.46 0.67
N PRO A 258 -7.71 -16.70 1.04
CA PRO A 258 -6.93 -17.47 1.99
C PRO A 258 -5.50 -17.69 1.47
N LEU A 259 -4.52 -17.63 2.36
CA LEU A 259 -3.12 -17.58 1.97
C LEU A 259 -2.24 -18.36 2.96
N PRO A 260 -1.44 -19.36 2.52
CA PRO A 260 -0.50 -20.02 3.41
C PRO A 260 0.61 -19.06 3.84
N ALA A 261 1.15 -19.27 5.03
CA ALA A 261 2.24 -18.47 5.56
C ALA A 261 3.46 -18.48 4.63
N GLY A 262 4.08 -17.33 4.42
CA GLY A 262 5.18 -17.12 3.49
C GLY A 262 4.77 -16.82 2.05
N SER A 263 3.47 -16.79 1.75
CA SER A 263 2.93 -16.35 0.46
C SER A 263 2.45 -14.90 0.54
N CYS A 264 2.12 -14.27 -0.59
CA CYS A 264 1.60 -12.91 -0.61
C CYS A 264 0.40 -12.73 -1.54
N THR A 265 -0.33 -11.65 -1.33
CA THR A 265 -1.12 -11.02 -2.40
C THR A 265 -0.35 -9.81 -2.94
N ALA A 266 -0.59 -9.46 -4.19
CA ALA A 266 -0.20 -8.18 -4.77
C ALA A 266 -1.44 -7.46 -5.29
N HIS A 267 -1.54 -6.14 -5.13
CA HIS A 267 -2.69 -5.37 -5.61
C HIS A 267 -2.31 -3.93 -5.97
N PHE A 268 -3.00 -3.38 -6.98
CA PHE A 268 -2.84 -1.96 -7.31
C PHE A 268 -3.44 -1.06 -6.23
N GLY A 269 -2.91 0.15 -6.10
CA GLY A 269 -3.43 1.14 -5.14
C GLY A 269 -4.91 1.49 -5.36
N ASN A 270 -5.41 1.33 -6.59
CA ASN A 270 -6.81 1.60 -6.92
C ASN A 270 -7.72 0.36 -6.79
N THR A 271 -7.19 -0.81 -6.41
CA THR A 271 -8.00 -2.02 -6.22
C THR A 271 -8.78 -1.92 -4.91
N LEU A 272 -10.11 -2.08 -5.00
CA LEU A 272 -10.95 -2.17 -3.81
C LEU A 272 -10.62 -3.41 -3.01
N HIS A 273 -10.30 -3.21 -1.74
CA HIS A 273 -9.94 -4.30 -0.85
C HIS A 273 -10.31 -4.01 0.62
N GLY A 274 -10.31 -5.06 1.43
CA GLY A 274 -10.60 -5.00 2.85
C GLY A 274 -10.17 -6.29 3.56
N THR A 275 -10.34 -6.34 4.87
CA THR A 275 -10.11 -7.57 5.65
C THR A 275 -11.17 -7.75 6.72
N GLY A 276 -11.59 -9.00 6.95
CA GLY A 276 -12.41 -9.35 8.10
C GLY A 276 -11.69 -9.14 9.44
N GLY A 277 -12.44 -9.29 10.53
CA GLY A 277 -11.87 -9.37 11.88
C GLY A 277 -11.10 -10.66 12.12
N ASN A 278 -10.38 -10.72 13.25
CA ASN A 278 -9.81 -11.98 13.74
C ASN A 278 -10.63 -12.52 14.90
N THR A 279 -11.35 -13.63 14.68
CA THR A 279 -12.16 -14.30 15.71
C THR A 279 -11.44 -15.49 16.35
N THR A 280 -10.25 -15.82 15.88
CA THR A 280 -9.50 -17.02 16.27
C THR A 280 -8.60 -16.77 17.49
N ASP A 281 -8.05 -17.86 18.04
CA ASP A 281 -7.09 -17.84 19.15
C ASP A 281 -5.65 -17.49 18.71
N ALA A 282 -5.42 -17.34 17.39
CA ALA A 282 -4.10 -17.14 16.81
C ALA A 282 -3.92 -15.72 16.28
N TRP A 283 -2.67 -15.27 16.24
CA TRP A 283 -2.30 -14.02 15.58
C TRP A 283 -2.41 -14.15 14.06
N ARG A 284 -2.79 -13.04 13.40
CA ARG A 284 -2.71 -12.88 11.95
C ARG A 284 -1.78 -11.71 11.60
N ARG A 285 -0.53 -12.03 11.29
CA ARG A 285 0.54 -11.05 10.99
C ARG A 285 0.85 -10.98 9.51
N ALA A 286 1.10 -9.77 9.01
CA ALA A 286 1.47 -9.54 7.62
C ALA A 286 2.44 -8.37 7.42
N PHE A 287 3.51 -8.64 6.68
CA PHE A 287 4.50 -7.65 6.29
C PHE A 287 4.12 -7.10 4.92
N ILE A 288 4.01 -5.78 4.81
CA ILE A 288 3.54 -5.12 3.60
C ILE A 288 4.64 -4.22 3.05
N VAL A 289 4.90 -4.32 1.76
CA VAL A 289 5.88 -3.50 1.03
C VAL A 289 5.20 -2.86 -0.17
N ASN A 290 5.50 -1.59 -0.39
CA ASN A 290 4.84 -0.77 -1.39
C ASN A 290 5.85 -0.28 -2.42
N TYR A 291 5.53 -0.45 -3.69
CA TYR A 291 6.34 -0.02 -4.81
C TYR A 291 5.56 0.95 -5.69
N ARG A 292 6.27 1.94 -6.22
CA ARG A 292 5.73 2.96 -7.14
C ARG A 292 6.76 3.29 -8.19
N PRO A 293 6.37 3.84 -9.35
CA PRO A 293 7.31 4.43 -10.29
C PRO A 293 8.18 5.47 -9.59
N TRP A 294 9.49 5.49 -9.87
CA TRP A 294 10.42 6.41 -9.22
C TRP A 294 9.99 7.87 -9.30
N ALA A 295 9.46 8.31 -10.44
CA ALA A 295 8.95 9.67 -10.62
C ALA A 295 7.77 9.99 -9.68
N MET A 296 6.90 9.01 -9.41
CA MET A 296 5.77 9.14 -8.47
C MET A 296 6.28 9.32 -7.04
N VAL A 297 7.27 8.52 -6.62
CA VAL A 297 7.91 8.68 -5.28
C VAL A 297 8.55 10.06 -5.14
N GLN A 298 9.30 10.52 -6.15
CA GLN A 298 9.90 11.86 -6.12
C GLN A 298 8.84 12.96 -6.00
N PHE A 299 7.75 12.85 -6.77
CA PHE A 299 6.64 13.81 -6.73
C PHE A 299 5.99 13.89 -5.34
N MET A 300 5.78 12.75 -4.69
CA MET A 300 5.24 12.67 -3.32
C MET A 300 6.20 13.30 -2.31
N ARG A 301 7.50 12.95 -2.38
CA ARG A 301 8.52 13.49 -1.46
C ARG A 301 8.70 15.01 -1.59
N GLN A 302 8.64 15.55 -2.80
CA GLN A 302 8.68 17.00 -3.03
C GLN A 302 7.51 17.76 -2.38
N ARG A 303 6.39 17.07 -2.11
CA ARG A 303 5.22 17.62 -1.40
C ARG A 303 5.23 17.30 0.09
N GLY A 304 6.33 16.72 0.60
CA GLY A 304 6.47 16.32 2.00
C GLY A 304 5.62 15.10 2.36
N PHE A 305 5.21 14.29 1.39
CA PHE A 305 4.50 13.05 1.66
C PHE A 305 5.49 11.88 1.72
N ASP A 306 5.76 11.40 2.93
CA ASP A 306 6.75 10.37 3.24
C ASP A 306 6.16 9.19 4.02
N HIS A 307 4.84 9.01 4.00
CA HIS A 307 4.14 7.95 4.75
C HIS A 307 4.47 7.96 6.24
N GLY A 308 4.59 9.14 6.84
CA GLY A 308 4.83 9.30 8.28
C GLY A 308 6.24 8.90 8.71
N ARG A 309 7.23 8.92 7.81
CA ARG A 309 8.59 8.47 8.13
C ARG A 309 9.24 9.33 9.21
N ALA A 310 8.94 10.62 9.26
CA ALA A 310 9.38 11.51 10.34
C ALA A 310 8.74 11.21 11.72
N GLY A 311 7.87 10.20 11.81
CA GLY A 311 7.16 9.83 13.03
C GLY A 311 5.85 10.58 13.20
N VAL A 312 4.99 10.06 14.06
CA VAL A 312 3.61 10.57 14.19
C VAL A 312 3.49 11.82 15.06
N ASN A 313 4.59 12.26 15.67
CA ASN A 313 4.64 13.43 16.54
C ASN A 313 5.60 14.55 16.10
N SER A 314 6.13 14.53 14.87
CA SER A 314 6.91 15.66 14.36
C SER A 314 5.99 16.77 13.83
N ALA A 315 5.49 17.56 14.80
CA ALA A 315 4.71 18.79 14.63
C ALA A 315 3.33 18.63 13.98
N GLY A 316 2.29 18.58 14.81
CA GLY A 316 1.36 19.71 15.04
C GLY A 316 0.64 20.36 13.86
N GLU A 317 0.79 19.88 12.64
CA GLU A 317 -0.05 20.19 11.51
C GLU A 317 -0.69 18.87 11.08
N SER A 318 -1.89 18.63 11.58
CA SER A 318 -2.95 18.20 10.69
C SER A 318 -2.88 19.13 9.47
N ARG A 319 -2.08 18.77 8.46
CA ARG A 319 -2.25 19.34 7.13
C ARG A 319 -3.67 18.98 6.79
N GLU A 320 -4.52 20.00 6.85
CA GLU A 320 -5.96 19.91 6.66
C GLU A 320 -6.24 18.79 5.66
N HIS A 321 -6.82 17.68 6.13
CA HIS A 321 -7.59 16.80 5.26
C HIS A 321 -8.86 17.59 4.93
N GLY A 322 -8.66 18.63 4.12
CA GLY A 322 -9.60 19.69 3.84
C GLY A 322 -9.87 19.70 2.36
N GLN A 323 -11.02 19.14 1.99
CA GLN A 323 -11.77 19.42 0.77
C GLN A 323 -11.02 19.18 -0.55
N VAL A 324 -11.14 17.96 -1.06
CA VAL A 324 -11.19 17.77 -2.52
C VAL A 324 -12.64 18.00 -2.93
N VAL A 325 -12.89 19.16 -3.54
CA VAL A 325 -14.08 19.42 -4.35
C VAL A 325 -13.93 18.67 -5.67
#